data_AF-A0A6I6AK35-F1
#
_entry.id   AF-A0A6I6AK35-F1
#
_cell.length_a   1.000
_cell.length_b   1.000
_cell.length_c   1.000
_cell.angle_alpha   90.00
_cell.angle_beta   90.00
_cell.angle_gamma   90.00
#
_symmetry.space_group_name_H-M   'P 1'
#
loop_
_entity.id
_entity.type
_entity.pdbx_description
1 polymer ?
#
loop_
_entity_poly.entity_id
_entity_poly.type
_entity_poly.pdbx_seq_one_letter_code
_entity_poly.pdbx_strand_id
1 'polypeptide(L)'
;MSEQDENYQLAKERVEKKMGFAIHAGVYVLVNAGLITLNLTRSPDNYWFIWPLGGWGIGLVFHAFKVFGPAGSTSLKEKMIQKEQARLKQ
;
A
#
# COMPACT_ATOMS: atom_id res chain seq x y z
N MET A 1 1.12 21.61 -21.72
CA MET A 1 2.05 20.66 -21.07
C MET A 1 2.48 19.69 -22.16
N SER A 2 3.76 19.35 -22.31
CA SER A 2 4.18 18.40 -23.35
C SER A 2 3.86 16.96 -22.93
N GLU A 3 3.59 16.04 -23.87
CA GLU A 3 3.39 14.60 -23.56
C GLU A 3 4.56 14.01 -22.75
N GLN A 4 5.77 14.55 -22.93
CA GLN A 4 6.96 14.17 -22.14
C GLN A 4 6.82 14.56 -20.66
N ASP A 5 6.20 15.71 -20.36
CA ASP A 5 5.98 16.15 -18.98
C ASP A 5 4.94 15.25 -18.29
N GLU A 6 3.86 14.87 -18.98
CA GLU A 6 2.81 14.00 -18.43
C GLU A 6 3.34 12.59 -18.11
N ASN A 7 4.12 12.01 -19.02
CA ASN A 7 4.74 10.70 -18.80
C ASN A 7 5.76 10.73 -17.65
N TYR A 8 6.52 11.81 -17.51
CA TYR A 8 7.46 11.98 -16.40
C TYR A 8 6.75 12.10 -15.05
N GLN A 9 5.66 12.89 -14.96
CA GLN A 9 4.89 13.02 -13.72
C GLN A 9 4.24 11.69 -13.31
N LEU A 10 3.69 10.94 -14.26
CA LEU A 10 3.12 9.61 -14.01
C LEU A 10 4.17 8.61 -13.52
N ALA A 11 5.38 8.63 -14.12
CA ALA A 11 6.48 7.80 -13.67
C ALA A 11 6.92 8.16 -12.25
N LYS A 12 7.06 9.46 -11.96
CA LYS A 12 7.42 9.98 -10.64
C LYS A 12 6.41 9.57 -9.56
N GLU A 13 5.12 9.77 -9.81
CA GLU A 13 4.05 9.41 -8.86
C GLU A 13 4.03 7.90 -8.55
N ARG A 14 4.29 7.05 -9.55
CA ARG A 14 4.41 5.60 -9.35
C ARG A 14 5.61 5.23 -8.48
N VAL A 15 6.74 5.90 -8.66
CA VAL A 15 7.96 5.65 -7.87
C VAL A 15 7.76 6.12 -6.42
N GLU A 16 7.19 7.31 -6.20
CA GLU A 16 6.91 7.84 -4.87
C GLU A 16 5.99 6.92 -4.06
N LYS A 17 4.94 6.38 -4.70
CA LYS A 17 4.04 5.39 -4.07
C LYS A 17 4.77 4.11 -3.65
N LYS A 18 5.65 3.58 -4.51
CA LYS A 18 6.47 2.40 -4.21
C LYS A 18 7.44 2.66 -3.07
N MET A 19 8.09 3.83 -3.08
CA MET A 19 9.05 4.22 -2.05
C MET A 19 8.36 4.41 -0.69
N GLY A 20 7.20 5.07 -0.66
CA GLY A 20 6.41 5.22 0.55
C GLY A 20 5.97 3.89 1.15
N PHE A 21 5.56 2.93 0.31
CA PHE A 21 5.28 1.57 0.76
C PHE A 21 6.52 0.84 1.30
N ALA A 22 7.66 0.94 0.60
CA ALA A 22 8.90 0.29 1.03
C ALA A 22 9.37 0.77 2.41
N ILE A 23 9.27 2.08 2.67
CA ILE A 23 9.57 2.65 3.99
C ILE A 23 8.61 2.09 5.05
N HIS A 24 7.30 2.09 4.78
CA HIS A 24 6.30 1.56 5.71
C HIS A 24 6.54 0.07 6.01
N ALA A 25 6.81 -0.73 4.99
CA ALA A 25 7.15 -2.15 5.12
C ALA A 25 8.43 -2.36 5.94
N GLY A 26 9.47 -1.55 5.69
CA GLY A 26 10.72 -1.59 6.45
C GLY A 26 10.52 -1.29 7.93
N VAL A 27 9.78 -0.21 8.25
CA VAL A 27 9.42 0.13 9.64
C VAL A 27 8.60 -0.97 10.28
N TYR A 28 7.62 -1.54 9.57
CA TYR A 28 6.81 -2.64 10.07
C TYR A 28 7.67 -3.86 10.45
N VAL A 29 8.59 -4.28 9.58
CA VAL A 29 9.48 -5.42 9.85
C VAL A 29 10.40 -5.12 11.04
N LEU A 30 11.01 -3.93 11.07
CA LEU A 30 11.95 -3.55 12.14
C LEU A 30 11.27 -3.50 13.50
N VAL A 31 10.08 -2.87 13.58
CA VAL A 31 9.31 -2.80 14.82
C VAL A 31 8.86 -4.19 15.26
N ASN A 32 8.28 -5.00 14.38
CA ASN A 32 7.83 -6.34 14.74
C ASN A 32 8.98 -7.26 15.16
N ALA A 33 10.14 -7.19 14.51
CA ALA A 33 11.32 -7.93 14.94
C ALA A 33 11.77 -7.53 16.36
N GLY A 34 11.75 -6.23 16.67
CA GLY A 34 12.02 -5.73 18.02
C GLY A 34 10.99 -6.21 19.05
N LEU A 35 9.70 -6.19 18.70
CA LEU A 35 8.62 -6.66 19.57
C LEU A 35 8.68 -8.17 19.83
N ILE A 36 8.97 -8.98 18.81
CA ILE A 36 9.16 -10.42 18.95
C ILE A 36 10.34 -10.69 19.90
N THR A 37 11.47 -10.00 19.69
CA THR A 37 12.66 -10.13 20.55
C THR A 37 12.35 -9.74 21.99
N LEU A 38 11.64 -8.62 22.20
CA LEU A 38 11.22 -8.16 23.53
C LEU A 38 10.26 -9.17 24.19
N ASN A 39 9.36 -9.77 23.41
CA ASN A 39 8.40 -10.73 23.94
C ASN A 39 9.08 -12.02 24.40
N LEU A 40 9.94 -12.59 23.56
CA LEU A 40 10.67 -13.81 23.88
C LEU A 40 11.62 -13.63 25.07
N THR A 41 12.13 -12.41 25.28
CA THR A 41 13.04 -12.10 26.40
C THR A 41 12.30 -11.76 27.71
N ARG A 42 11.12 -11.12 27.64
CA ARG A 42 10.40 -10.66 28.84
C ARG A 42 9.32 -11.63 29.31
N SER A 43 8.56 -12.20 28.37
CA SER A 43 7.34 -12.96 28.64
C SER A 43 7.11 -14.04 27.58
N PRO A 44 7.90 -15.13 27.59
CA PRO A 44 7.80 -16.19 26.57
C PRO A 44 6.42 -16.87 26.54
N ASP A 45 5.68 -16.86 27.65
CA ASP A 45 4.37 -17.50 27.77
C ASP A 45 3.21 -16.66 27.23
N ASN A 46 3.45 -15.39 26.88
CA ASN A 46 2.41 -14.46 26.41
C ASN A 46 2.79 -13.86 25.05
N TYR A 47 2.17 -14.32 23.96
CA TYR A 47 2.48 -13.85 22.60
C TYR A 47 1.78 -12.53 22.22
N TRP A 48 1.97 -11.48 23.01
CA TRP A 48 1.27 -10.21 22.77
C TRP A 48 1.69 -9.53 21.46
N PHE A 49 2.86 -9.86 20.90
CA PHE A 49 3.32 -9.33 19.61
C PHE A 49 2.38 -9.65 18.44
N ILE A 50 1.51 -10.66 18.56
CA ILE A 50 0.53 -11.04 17.52
C ILE A 50 -0.46 -9.90 17.25
N TRP A 51 -0.79 -9.10 18.27
CA TRP A 51 -1.72 -7.97 18.13
C TRP A 51 -1.19 -6.87 17.20
N PRO A 52 0.01 -6.28 17.44
CA PRO A 52 0.59 -5.32 16.50
C PRO A 52 0.93 -5.96 15.16
N LEU A 53 1.36 -7.22 15.13
CA LEU A 53 1.68 -7.92 13.88
C LEU A 53 0.43 -8.11 13.00
N GLY A 54 -0.68 -8.56 13.57
CA GLY A 54 -1.95 -8.70 12.86
C GLY A 54 -2.61 -7.36 12.55
N GLY A 55 -2.78 -6.49 13.55
CA GLY A 55 -3.49 -5.22 13.40
C GLY A 55 -2.84 -4.30 12.36
N TRP A 56 -1.52 -4.09 12.45
CA TRP A 56 -0.82 -3.27 11.46
C TRP A 56 -0.50 -4.04 10.18
N GLY A 57 -0.34 -5.37 10.25
CA GLY A 57 -0.09 -6.21 9.09
C GLY A 57 -1.22 -6.14 8.06
N ILE A 58 -2.48 -6.08 8.52
CA ILE A 58 -3.64 -5.89 7.64
C ILE A 58 -3.52 -4.57 6.86
N GLY A 59 -3.19 -3.47 7.54
CA GLY A 59 -2.98 -2.16 6.89
C GLY A 59 -1.85 -2.20 5.85
N LEU A 60 -0.75 -2.89 6.16
CA LEU A 60 0.35 -3.08 5.22
C LEU A 60 -0.08 -3.87 3.97
N VAL A 61 -0.86 -4.95 4.14
CA VAL A 61 -1.39 -5.73 3.02
C VAL A 61 -2.29 -4.88 2.12
N PHE A 62 -3.21 -4.10 2.69
CA PHE A 62 -4.05 -3.18 1.91
C PHE A 62 -3.21 -2.14 1.14
N HIS A 63 -2.15 -1.62 1.76
CA HIS A 63 -1.24 -0.69 1.10
C HIS A 63 -0.46 -1.38 -0.04
N ALA A 64 -0.02 -2.62 0.17
CA ALA A 64 0.64 -3.44 -0.85
C ALA A 64 -0.28 -3.67 -2.05
N PHE A 65 -1.56 -4.02 -1.82
CA PHE A 65 -2.57 -4.13 -2.87
C PHE A 65 -2.80 -2.81 -3.61
N LYS A 66 -2.75 -1.67 -2.93
CA LYS A 66 -2.90 -0.35 -3.59
C LYS A 66 -1.70 0.00 -4.49
N VAL A 67 -0.49 -0.43 -4.11
CA VAL A 67 0.75 -0.10 -4.84
C VAL A 67 1.11 -1.12 -5.92
N PHE A 68 0.90 -2.42 -5.66
CA PHE A 68 1.31 -3.54 -6.52
C PHE A 68 0.15 -4.38 -7.04
N GLY A 69 -1.07 -4.17 -6.53
CA GLY A 69 -2.22 -4.93 -6.99
C GLY A 69 -2.48 -4.68 -8.48
N PRO A 70 -3.11 -5.66 -9.17
CA PRO A 70 -3.58 -5.43 -10.53
C PRO A 70 -4.46 -4.19 -10.51
N ALA A 71 -4.40 -3.41 -11.58
CA ALA A 71 -5.07 -2.13 -11.73
C ALA A 71 -6.62 -2.19 -11.61
N GLY A 72 -7.23 -3.19 -10.96
CA GLY A 72 -8.66 -3.31 -10.72
C GLY A 72 -9.28 -2.08 -10.07
N SER A 73 -8.58 -1.35 -9.19
CA SER A 73 -9.07 -0.06 -8.69
C SER A 73 -9.10 1.03 -9.77
N THR A 74 -8.08 1.06 -10.63
CA THR A 74 -7.99 2.01 -11.76
C THR A 74 -8.96 1.64 -12.88
N SER A 75 -9.09 0.35 -13.19
CA SER A 75 -9.98 -0.22 -14.21
C SER A 75 -11.45 -0.06 -13.84
N LEU A 76 -11.81 -0.22 -12.55
CA LEU A 76 -13.16 0.09 -12.08
C LEU A 76 -13.46 1.60 -12.17
N LYS A 77 -12.50 2.45 -11.80
CA LYS A 77 -12.63 3.91 -11.98
C LYS A 77 -12.77 4.29 -13.46
N GLU A 78 -11.95 3.74 -14.34
CA GLU A 78 -12.00 3.96 -15.79
C GLU A 78 -13.34 3.49 -16.37
N LYS A 79 -13.86 2.34 -15.93
CA LYS A 79 -15.19 1.88 -16.34
C LYS A 79 -16.31 2.83 -15.89
N MET A 80 -16.24 3.39 -14.69
CA MET A 80 -17.21 4.39 -14.22
C MET A 80 -17.10 5.70 -15.01
N ILE A 81 -15.88 6.17 -15.27
CA ILE A 81 -15.64 7.39 -16.05
C ILE A 81 -16.16 7.23 -17.48
N GLN A 82 -15.89 6.09 -18.14
CA GLN A 82 -16.42 5.80 -19.47
C GLN A 82 -17.95 5.75 -19.48
N LYS A 83 -18.57 5.15 -18.46
CA LYS A 83 -20.03 5.09 -18.33
C LYS A 83 -20.66 6.48 -18.18
N GLU A 84 -20.04 7.37 -17.42
CA GLU A 84 -20.50 8.75 -17.25
C GLU A 84 -20.32 9.57 -18.54
N GLN A 85 -19.20 9.39 -19.25
CA GLN A 85 -18.98 10.04 -20.55
C GLN A 85 -19.96 9.57 -21.63
N ALA A 86 -20.33 8.28 -21.64
CA ALA A 86 -21.34 7.75 -22.54
C ALA A 86 -22.73 8.34 -22.27
N ARG A 87 -23.08 8.60 -20.99
CA ARG A 87 -24.36 9.21 -20.60
C ARG A 87 -24.48 10.69 -20.98
N LEU A 88 -23.36 11.42 -21.02
CA LEU A 88 -23.32 12.84 -21.37
C LEU A 88 -23.29 13.11 -22.89
N LYS A 89 -22.95 12.09 -23.70
CA LYS A 89 -22.96 12.16 -25.17
C LYS A 89 -24.29 11.76 -25.80
N GLN A 90 -25.30 11.42 -24.98
CA GLN A 90 -26.66 11.06 -25.39
C GLN A 90 -27.61 12.22 -25.11
#